data_AF-A0A7C6LT78-F1
#
_entry.id   AF-A0A7C6LT78-F1
#
_cell.length_a   1.000
_cell.length_b   1.000
_cell.length_c   1.000
_cell.angle_alpha   90.00
_cell.angle_beta   90.00
_cell.angle_gamma   90.00
#
_symmetry.space_group_name_H-M   'P 1'
#
loop_
_entity.id
_entity.type
_entity.pdbx_description
1 polymer ?
#
loop_
_entity_poly.entity_id
_entity_poly.type
_entity_poly.pdbx_seq_one_letter_code
_entity_poly.pdbx_strand_id
1 'polypeptide(L)'
;MPRRVPTAAVRSRAVHARTVHALGVPAMLLTALLVVVGCSTGADSRCRVDGPGSAAELTALREACERALPVLAQVWPQWTGPAHIVPATEPLEPGTAARVEGIARPGAPAEGDRLVVAPDLTAAVDSAGLDVVLRHELTHLAMRATGTASIPLWAAEGLAEHVGYASVPDERRHRTEEVTRLRDRVAAGTWPGSVPSEDRLTDPGDRNDAYTAAWLGIEVLIAEHGLAAVTAAMQDPASGGESGLLTTLGETPDTLTARWHEELVSRAAPVD
;
A
#
# COMPACT_ATOMS: atom_id res chain seq x y z
N MET A 1 6.03 76.67 9.96
CA MET A 1 4.70 77.19 9.56
C MET A 1 4.30 76.60 8.22
N PRO A 2 3.07 76.04 8.10
CA PRO A 2 2.59 75.26 6.96
C PRO A 2 1.84 76.14 5.95
N ARG A 3 1.75 75.72 4.68
CA ARG A 3 0.76 76.27 3.73
C ARG A 3 -0.06 75.17 3.06
N ARG A 4 -1.36 75.49 3.00
CA ARG A 4 -2.54 74.63 2.90
C ARG A 4 -2.76 74.05 1.51
N VAL A 5 -3.33 72.84 1.50
CA VAL A 5 -4.05 72.23 0.36
C VAL A 5 -5.45 72.85 0.28
N PRO A 6 -5.99 73.16 -0.93
CA PRO A 6 -7.41 73.43 -1.11
C PRO A 6 -8.17 72.20 -1.65
N THR A 7 -9.33 71.99 -1.03
CA THR A 7 -10.42 71.07 -1.35
C THR A 7 -11.18 71.48 -2.62
N ALA A 8 -11.63 70.51 -3.41
CA ALA A 8 -12.70 70.69 -4.38
C ALA A 8 -13.73 69.55 -4.27
N ALA A 9 -14.99 69.96 -4.14
CA ALA A 9 -16.13 69.17 -3.74
C ALA A 9 -16.72 68.33 -4.89
N VAL A 10 -17.07 67.08 -4.59
CA VAL A 10 -17.86 66.19 -5.46
C VAL A 10 -19.35 66.44 -5.17
N ARG A 11 -20.11 66.81 -6.21
CA ARG A 11 -21.57 67.00 -6.14
C ARG A 11 -22.29 65.66 -6.21
N SER A 12 -23.16 65.44 -5.24
CA SER A 12 -24.09 64.31 -5.11
C SER A 12 -25.18 64.34 -6.18
N ARG A 13 -25.49 63.17 -6.78
CA ARG A 13 -26.73 62.93 -7.53
C ARG A 13 -27.46 61.75 -6.91
N ALA A 14 -28.63 62.03 -6.34
CA ALA A 14 -29.57 61.04 -5.83
C ALA A 14 -30.21 60.25 -6.98
N VAL A 15 -30.17 58.92 -6.88
CA VAL A 15 -30.89 58.00 -7.78
C VAL A 15 -32.20 57.59 -7.11
N HIS A 16 -33.29 57.75 -7.85
CA HIS A 16 -34.65 57.41 -7.46
C HIS A 16 -34.82 55.90 -7.29
N ALA A 17 -35.44 55.50 -6.19
CA ALA A 17 -35.87 54.14 -5.90
C ALA A 17 -36.96 53.69 -6.89
N ARG A 18 -36.74 52.54 -7.53
CA ARG A 18 -37.80 51.73 -8.15
C ARG A 18 -37.91 50.42 -7.38
N THR A 19 -39.10 50.21 -6.81
CA THR A 19 -39.56 49.01 -6.13
C THR A 19 -39.59 47.85 -7.11
N VAL A 20 -38.86 46.77 -6.81
CA VAL A 20 -38.99 45.47 -7.49
C VAL A 20 -39.55 44.48 -6.48
N HIS A 21 -40.62 43.80 -6.88
CA HIS A 21 -41.31 42.79 -6.09
C HIS A 21 -40.35 41.68 -5.65
N ALA A 22 -40.34 41.41 -4.34
CA ALA A 22 -39.67 40.26 -3.75
C ALA A 22 -40.41 38.97 -4.17
N LEU A 23 -39.84 38.28 -5.16
CA LEU A 23 -40.13 36.87 -5.41
C LEU A 23 -39.42 36.08 -4.30
N GLY A 24 -40.20 35.31 -3.54
CA GLY A 24 -39.70 34.46 -2.46
C GLY A 24 -38.72 33.42 -2.99
N VAL A 25 -37.51 33.43 -2.45
CA VAL A 25 -36.53 32.36 -2.62
C VAL A 25 -36.98 31.19 -1.73
N PRO A 26 -37.19 29.98 -2.26
CA PRO A 26 -37.42 28.83 -1.40
C PRO A 26 -36.14 28.55 -0.61
N ALA A 27 -36.27 28.44 0.71
CA ALA A 27 -35.20 27.99 1.58
C ALA A 27 -34.76 26.58 1.13
N MET A 28 -33.62 26.48 0.45
CA MET A 28 -32.91 25.22 0.30
C MET A 28 -32.48 24.81 1.71
N LEU A 29 -33.14 23.79 2.27
CA LEU A 29 -32.60 23.04 3.37
C LEU A 29 -31.25 22.46 2.92
N LEU A 30 -30.16 23.05 3.43
CA LEU A 30 -28.87 22.39 3.41
C LEU A 30 -28.97 21.23 4.40
N THR A 31 -29.37 20.06 3.93
CA THR A 31 -29.21 18.82 4.69
C THR A 31 -27.71 18.61 4.81
N ALA A 32 -27.13 18.99 5.95
CA ALA A 32 -25.79 18.57 6.31
C ALA A 32 -25.81 17.04 6.35
N LEU A 33 -25.26 16.42 5.31
CA LEU A 33 -24.99 15.00 5.32
C LEU A 33 -23.85 14.81 6.32
N LEU A 34 -24.20 14.64 7.59
CA LEU A 34 -23.29 14.06 8.56
C LEU A 34 -22.97 12.67 8.01
N VAL A 35 -21.82 12.51 7.38
CA VAL A 35 -21.22 11.19 7.19
C VAL A 35 -20.85 10.75 8.60
N VAL A 36 -21.80 10.16 9.30
CA VAL A 36 -21.48 9.30 10.43
C VAL A 36 -20.65 8.19 9.80
N VAL A 37 -19.34 8.23 10.01
CA VAL A 37 -18.50 7.04 9.92
C VAL A 37 -19.07 6.11 10.99
N GLY A 38 -20.09 5.35 10.61
CA GLY A 38 -20.62 4.31 11.45
C GLY A 38 -19.50 3.30 11.59
N CYS A 39 -19.00 3.11 12.81
CA CYS A 39 -18.41 1.83 13.16
C CYS A 39 -19.47 0.78 12.81
N SER A 40 -19.29 0.10 11.68
CA SER A 40 -20.14 -1.00 11.29
C SER A 40 -19.99 -2.05 12.38
N THR A 41 -21.07 -2.31 13.09
CA THR A 41 -21.09 -3.32 14.14
C THR A 41 -21.21 -4.68 13.44
N GLY A 42 -20.07 -5.22 13.01
CA GLY A 42 -19.70 -6.64 13.15
C GLY A 42 -20.39 -7.72 12.31
N ALA A 43 -21.40 -7.45 11.48
CA ALA A 43 -22.07 -8.52 10.72
C ALA A 43 -21.68 -8.61 9.23
N ASP A 44 -21.29 -7.49 8.60
CA ASP A 44 -20.99 -7.43 7.14
C ASP A 44 -19.50 -7.21 6.82
N SER A 45 -18.64 -7.18 7.85
CA SER A 45 -17.21 -7.03 7.68
C SER A 45 -16.61 -8.28 7.03
N ARG A 46 -15.79 -8.09 5.99
CA ARG A 46 -14.93 -9.16 5.45
C ARG A 46 -13.77 -9.49 6.40
N CYS A 47 -13.49 -8.64 7.40
CA CYS A 47 -12.39 -8.79 8.35
C CYS A 47 -12.84 -9.53 9.62
N ARG A 48 -12.60 -10.84 9.64
CA ARG A 48 -12.87 -11.70 10.79
C ARG A 48 -11.61 -11.86 11.63
N VAL A 49 -11.67 -11.44 12.88
CA VAL A 49 -10.55 -11.55 13.83
C VAL A 49 -11.00 -12.35 15.04
N ASP A 50 -10.50 -13.57 15.17
CA ASP A 50 -10.81 -14.49 16.26
C ASP A 50 -9.52 -15.11 16.79
N GLY A 51 -9.47 -15.46 18.08
CA GLY A 51 -8.31 -16.15 18.65
C GLY A 51 -7.96 -15.68 20.06
N PRO A 52 -6.77 -16.09 20.56
CA PRO A 52 -6.23 -15.54 21.79
C PRO A 52 -5.93 -14.05 21.59
N GLY A 53 -6.05 -13.23 22.63
CA GLY A 53 -5.72 -11.80 22.55
C GLY A 53 -6.66 -10.92 23.38
N SER A 54 -6.23 -9.69 23.61
CA SER A 54 -7.08 -8.72 24.30
C SER A 54 -8.18 -8.17 23.37
N ALA A 55 -9.30 -7.71 23.93
CA ALA A 55 -10.35 -7.08 23.11
C ALA A 55 -9.84 -5.86 22.32
N ALA A 56 -8.85 -5.13 22.86
CA ALA A 56 -8.20 -4.01 22.21
C ALA A 56 -7.37 -4.44 21.01
N GLU A 57 -6.55 -5.49 21.16
CA GLU A 57 -5.75 -6.09 20.09
C GLU A 57 -6.63 -6.60 18.94
N LEU A 58 -7.66 -7.39 19.25
CA LEU A 58 -8.58 -7.91 18.22
C LEU A 58 -9.31 -6.78 17.48
N THR A 59 -9.57 -5.67 18.16
CA THR A 59 -10.17 -4.48 17.55
C THR A 59 -9.17 -3.76 16.65
N ALA A 60 -7.93 -3.55 17.11
CA ALA A 60 -6.88 -2.90 16.31
C ALA A 60 -6.59 -3.67 15.01
N LEU A 61 -6.50 -5.00 15.07
CA LEU A 61 -6.31 -5.86 13.90
C LEU A 61 -7.49 -5.76 12.92
N ARG A 62 -8.72 -5.74 13.44
CA ARG A 62 -9.92 -5.63 12.60
C ARG A 62 -9.96 -4.28 11.89
N GLU A 63 -9.68 -3.20 12.60
CA GLU A 63 -9.67 -1.86 12.04
C GLU A 63 -8.56 -1.66 11.00
N ALA A 64 -7.37 -2.22 11.24
CA ALA A 64 -6.27 -2.20 10.26
C ALA A 64 -6.66 -2.97 8.98
N CYS A 65 -7.30 -4.13 9.13
CA CYS A 65 -7.84 -4.89 8.00
C CYS A 65 -8.90 -4.09 7.23
N GLU A 66 -9.86 -3.46 7.91
CA GLU A 66 -10.89 -2.63 7.28
C GLU A 66 -10.30 -1.47 6.48
N ARG A 67 -9.25 -0.81 7.01
CA ARG A 67 -8.51 0.24 6.30
C ARG A 67 -7.73 -0.29 5.09
N ALA A 68 -7.37 -1.57 5.06
CA ALA A 68 -6.66 -2.18 3.95
C ALA A 68 -7.61 -2.50 2.77
N LEU A 69 -8.84 -2.93 3.03
CA LEU A 69 -9.76 -3.45 2.00
C LEU A 69 -9.95 -2.52 0.78
N PRO A 70 -10.11 -1.19 0.90
CA PRO A 70 -10.27 -0.32 -0.28
C PRO A 70 -9.02 -0.24 -1.17
N VAL A 71 -7.82 -0.42 -0.59
CA VAL A 71 -6.56 -0.47 -1.34
C VAL A 71 -6.47 -1.79 -2.09
N LEU A 72 -6.74 -2.89 -1.40
CA LEU A 72 -6.73 -4.24 -1.99
C LEU A 72 -7.78 -4.38 -3.11
N ALA A 73 -8.93 -3.71 -3.00
CA ALA A 73 -9.94 -3.69 -4.06
C ALA A 73 -9.47 -2.99 -5.35
N GLN A 74 -8.49 -2.09 -5.26
CA GLN A 74 -7.89 -1.42 -6.43
C GLN A 74 -6.75 -2.24 -7.03
N VAL A 75 -5.95 -2.88 -6.17
CA VAL A 75 -4.75 -3.64 -6.57
C VAL A 75 -5.12 -5.05 -7.07
N TRP A 76 -6.08 -5.70 -6.42
CA TRP A 76 -6.44 -7.10 -6.66
C TRP A 76 -7.98 -7.32 -6.60
N PRO A 77 -8.76 -6.67 -7.50
CA PRO A 77 -10.22 -6.65 -7.45
C PRO A 77 -10.89 -8.04 -7.53
N GLN A 78 -10.18 -9.05 -8.01
CA GLN A 78 -10.63 -10.44 -8.10
C GLN A 78 -10.84 -11.07 -6.73
N TRP A 79 -10.16 -10.58 -5.69
CA TRP A 79 -10.32 -11.10 -4.33
C TRP A 79 -11.49 -10.43 -3.60
N THR A 80 -12.60 -11.14 -3.51
CA THR A 80 -13.81 -10.72 -2.79
C THR A 80 -14.06 -11.50 -1.49
N GLY A 81 -13.16 -12.42 -1.13
CA GLY A 81 -13.31 -13.31 0.02
C GLY A 81 -13.07 -12.63 1.37
N PRO A 82 -13.41 -13.30 2.49
CA PRO A 82 -13.10 -12.80 3.83
C PRO A 82 -11.60 -12.85 4.11
N ALA A 83 -11.14 -11.95 4.98
CA ALA A 83 -9.85 -12.01 5.65
C ALA A 83 -10.04 -12.59 7.04
N HIS A 84 -9.45 -13.74 7.32
CA HIS A 84 -9.44 -14.34 8.64
C HIS A 84 -8.10 -14.09 9.31
N ILE A 85 -8.10 -13.37 10.43
CA ILE A 85 -6.91 -12.96 11.18
C ILE A 85 -6.93 -13.63 12.55
N VAL A 86 -5.82 -14.24 12.93
CA VAL A 86 -5.66 -14.97 14.20
C VAL A 86 -4.36 -14.55 14.87
N PRO A 87 -4.40 -13.94 16.06
CA PRO A 87 -3.18 -13.75 16.84
C PRO A 87 -2.58 -15.09 17.27
N ALA A 88 -1.26 -15.23 17.17
CA ALA A 88 -0.56 -16.42 17.60
C ALA A 88 -0.39 -16.44 19.13
N THR A 89 -0.44 -17.64 19.73
CA THR A 89 -0.09 -17.84 21.14
C THR A 89 1.42 -17.98 21.36
N GLU A 90 2.15 -18.34 20.32
CA GLU A 90 3.59 -18.61 20.35
C GLU A 90 4.31 -17.64 19.41
N PRO A 91 5.58 -17.31 19.69
CA PRO A 91 6.40 -16.52 18.78
C PRO A 91 6.46 -17.15 17.38
N LEU A 92 6.39 -16.30 16.36
CA LEU A 92 6.69 -16.69 14.99
C LEU A 92 8.21 -16.75 14.78
N GLU A 93 8.63 -17.20 13.60
CA GLU A 93 10.05 -17.24 13.24
C GLU A 93 10.69 -15.85 13.34
N PRO A 94 11.96 -15.73 13.75
CA PRO A 94 12.62 -14.45 13.96
C PRO A 94 12.40 -13.43 12.82
N GLY A 95 11.96 -12.24 13.21
CA GLY A 95 11.66 -11.12 12.30
C GLY A 95 10.38 -11.29 11.46
N THR A 96 9.49 -12.22 11.82
CA THR A 96 8.17 -12.37 11.18
C THR A 96 7.10 -11.71 12.04
N ALA A 97 6.54 -10.60 11.59
CA ALA A 97 5.49 -9.86 12.30
C ALA A 97 4.11 -10.49 12.09
N ALA A 98 3.86 -11.04 10.91
CA ALA A 98 2.68 -11.80 10.56
C ALA A 98 3.02 -12.69 9.36
N ARG A 99 2.15 -13.65 9.03
CA ARG A 99 2.24 -14.46 7.81
C ARG A 99 0.88 -15.01 7.40
N VAL A 100 0.67 -15.28 6.13
CA VAL A 100 -0.46 -16.09 5.66
C VAL A 100 -0.13 -17.58 5.71
N GLU A 101 -0.98 -18.37 6.37
CA GLU A 101 -0.88 -19.83 6.45
C GLU A 101 -2.11 -20.49 5.86
N GLY A 102 -1.90 -21.57 5.10
CA GLY A 102 -2.97 -22.44 4.60
C GLY A 102 -2.45 -23.41 3.54
N ILE A 103 -3.35 -24.17 2.93
CA ILE A 103 -2.98 -25.23 1.99
C ILE A 103 -2.89 -24.65 0.59
N ALA A 104 -1.67 -24.49 0.08
CA ALA A 104 -1.44 -24.13 -1.32
C ALA A 104 -1.26 -25.38 -2.18
N ARG A 105 -1.89 -25.39 -3.36
CA ARG A 105 -1.63 -26.39 -4.41
C ARG A 105 -1.21 -25.66 -5.69
N PRO A 106 -0.23 -26.17 -6.45
CA PRO A 106 0.16 -25.56 -7.71
C PRO A 106 -1.05 -25.38 -8.64
N GLY A 107 -1.23 -24.15 -9.15
CA GLY A 107 -2.26 -23.80 -10.12
C GLY A 107 -3.69 -23.73 -9.57
N ALA A 108 -3.88 -23.77 -8.25
CA ALA A 108 -5.19 -23.64 -7.62
C ALA A 108 -5.19 -22.54 -6.53
N PRO A 109 -6.35 -21.92 -6.27
CA PRO A 109 -6.56 -21.12 -5.07
C PRO A 109 -6.16 -21.89 -3.81
N ALA A 110 -5.54 -21.17 -2.87
CA ALA A 110 -5.23 -21.73 -1.56
C ALA A 110 -6.50 -21.96 -0.73
N GLU A 111 -6.47 -23.00 0.11
CA GLU A 111 -7.60 -23.42 0.94
C GLU A 111 -7.29 -23.20 2.43
N GLY A 112 -8.29 -22.68 3.15
CA GLY A 112 -8.21 -22.50 4.60
C GLY A 112 -7.23 -21.42 5.06
N ASP A 113 -6.86 -20.51 4.16
CA ASP A 113 -5.90 -19.45 4.46
C ASP A 113 -6.38 -18.56 5.62
N ARG A 114 -5.43 -18.24 6.50
CA ARG A 114 -5.58 -17.29 7.59
C ARG A 114 -4.30 -16.48 7.75
N LEU A 115 -4.45 -15.23 8.15
CA LEU A 115 -3.35 -14.35 8.51
C LEU A 115 -3.05 -14.55 9.99
N VAL A 116 -1.87 -15.09 10.29
CA VAL A 116 -1.40 -15.32 11.65
C VAL A 116 -0.50 -14.16 12.07
N VAL A 117 -0.83 -13.50 13.17
CA VAL A 117 -0.12 -12.31 13.66
C VAL A 117 0.76 -12.70 14.84
N ALA A 118 2.01 -12.26 14.86
CA ALA A 118 2.92 -12.51 15.98
C ALA A 118 2.33 -11.97 17.29
N PRO A 119 2.59 -12.63 18.43
CA PRO A 119 2.19 -12.10 19.72
C PRO A 119 2.81 -10.71 19.92
N ASP A 120 2.05 -9.83 20.59
CA ASP A 120 2.45 -8.46 20.93
C ASP A 120 2.70 -7.50 19.75
N LEU A 121 2.42 -7.88 18.49
CA LEU A 121 2.62 -6.97 17.35
C LEU A 121 1.93 -5.62 17.58
N THR A 122 0.66 -5.61 17.99
CA THR A 122 -0.11 -4.37 18.21
C THR A 122 0.43 -3.52 19.36
N ALA A 123 1.27 -4.08 20.23
CA ALA A 123 1.95 -3.34 21.29
C ALA A 123 3.34 -2.86 20.86
N ALA A 124 3.97 -3.54 19.90
CA ALA A 124 5.30 -3.24 19.40
C ALA A 124 5.32 -2.12 18.33
N VAL A 125 4.23 -1.94 17.59
CA VAL A 125 4.12 -0.92 16.54
C VAL A 125 2.98 0.04 16.81
N ASP A 126 3.07 1.24 16.24
CA ASP A 126 1.94 2.16 16.18
C ASP A 126 0.90 1.74 15.12
N SER A 127 -0.17 2.50 14.97
CA SER A 127 -1.23 2.20 14.00
C SER A 127 -0.74 2.22 12.56
N ALA A 128 0.27 3.02 12.23
CA ALA A 128 0.81 3.11 10.87
C ALA A 128 1.65 1.88 10.54
N GLY A 129 2.52 1.46 11.47
CA GLY A 129 3.27 0.20 11.34
C GLY A 129 2.35 -1.01 11.27
N LEU A 130 1.26 -1.03 12.05
CA LEU A 130 0.27 -2.10 11.98
C LEU A 130 -0.42 -2.12 10.61
N ASP A 131 -0.79 -0.96 10.09
CA ASP A 131 -1.40 -0.82 8.76
C ASP A 131 -0.46 -1.33 7.64
N VAL A 132 0.85 -1.06 7.73
CA VAL A 132 1.85 -1.58 6.78
C VAL A 132 1.88 -3.10 6.80
N VAL A 133 2.04 -3.71 7.98
CA VAL A 133 2.10 -5.17 8.12
C VAL A 133 0.82 -5.85 7.63
N LEU A 134 -0.35 -5.33 8.03
CA LEU A 134 -1.62 -5.95 7.65
C LEU A 134 -1.90 -5.80 6.14
N ARG A 135 -1.56 -4.67 5.51
CA ARG A 135 -1.70 -4.53 4.06
C ARG A 135 -0.77 -5.45 3.28
N HIS A 136 0.47 -5.59 3.75
CA HIS A 136 1.43 -6.53 3.17
C HIS A 136 0.86 -7.95 3.17
N GLU A 137 0.46 -8.46 4.33
CA GLU A 137 -0.05 -9.83 4.45
C GLU A 137 -1.41 -10.04 3.76
N LEU A 138 -2.29 -9.04 3.75
CA LEU A 138 -3.56 -9.12 3.01
C LEU A 138 -3.35 -9.16 1.50
N THR A 139 -2.24 -8.60 1.00
CA THR A 139 -1.84 -8.73 -0.40
C THR A 139 -1.49 -10.17 -0.75
N HIS A 140 -0.70 -10.83 0.10
CA HIS A 140 -0.42 -12.27 -0.03
C HIS A 140 -1.69 -13.10 0.03
N LEU A 141 -2.61 -12.78 0.95
CA LEU A 141 -3.89 -13.47 1.06
C LEU A 141 -4.72 -13.33 -0.23
N ALA A 142 -4.77 -12.14 -0.81
CA ALA A 142 -5.49 -11.87 -2.06
C ALA A 142 -4.92 -12.67 -3.24
N MET A 143 -3.59 -12.68 -3.39
CA MET A 143 -2.90 -13.46 -4.42
C MET A 143 -3.17 -14.96 -4.26
N ARG A 144 -3.06 -15.48 -3.04
CA ARG A 144 -3.29 -16.90 -2.74
C ARG A 144 -4.73 -17.33 -2.97
N ALA A 145 -5.69 -16.47 -2.68
CA ALA A 145 -7.10 -16.73 -2.95
C ALA A 145 -7.44 -16.83 -4.46
N THR A 146 -6.58 -16.32 -5.34
CA THR A 146 -6.74 -16.43 -6.80
C THR A 146 -5.75 -17.41 -7.45
N GLY A 147 -4.80 -17.94 -6.67
CA GLY A 147 -3.71 -18.81 -7.13
C GLY A 147 -2.42 -18.02 -7.43
N THR A 148 -1.27 -18.59 -7.05
CA THR A 148 0.04 -17.91 -7.11
C THR A 148 1.05 -18.54 -8.06
N ALA A 149 0.69 -19.60 -8.78
CA ALA A 149 1.65 -20.41 -9.53
C ALA A 149 2.41 -19.66 -10.64
N SER A 150 1.87 -18.53 -11.11
CA SER A 150 2.47 -17.66 -12.12
C SER A 150 3.30 -16.52 -11.53
N ILE A 151 3.24 -16.28 -10.22
CA ILE A 151 3.83 -15.09 -9.58
C ILE A 151 5.22 -15.43 -9.05
N PRO A 152 6.31 -14.85 -9.61
CA PRO A 152 7.64 -15.04 -9.03
C PRO A 152 7.71 -14.41 -7.63
N LEU A 153 8.43 -15.05 -6.71
CA LEU A 153 8.41 -14.67 -5.30
C LEU A 153 8.81 -13.19 -5.07
N TRP A 154 9.84 -12.70 -5.75
CA TRP A 154 10.25 -11.30 -5.63
C TRP A 154 9.14 -10.32 -6.05
N ALA A 155 8.30 -10.67 -7.04
CA ALA A 155 7.22 -9.81 -7.48
C ALA A 155 6.05 -9.85 -6.47
N ALA A 156 5.79 -11.00 -5.86
CA ALA A 156 4.82 -11.12 -4.77
C ALA A 156 5.22 -10.25 -3.57
N GLU A 157 6.46 -10.39 -3.09
CA GLU A 157 6.98 -9.59 -1.97
C GLU A 157 7.06 -8.11 -2.34
N GLY A 158 7.53 -7.77 -3.55
CA GLY A 158 7.63 -6.38 -3.99
C GLY A 158 6.28 -5.67 -4.09
N LEU A 159 5.23 -6.38 -4.56
CA LEU A 159 3.88 -5.81 -4.60
C LEU A 159 3.28 -5.71 -3.19
N ALA A 160 3.53 -6.68 -2.33
CA ALA A 160 3.11 -6.61 -0.93
C ALA A 160 3.77 -5.43 -0.19
N GLU A 161 5.05 -5.14 -0.46
CA GLU A 161 5.76 -3.94 0.01
C GLU A 161 5.12 -2.65 -0.53
N HIS A 162 4.89 -2.55 -1.85
CA HIS A 162 4.22 -1.40 -2.46
C HIS A 162 2.87 -1.11 -1.80
N VAL A 163 2.04 -2.14 -1.62
CA VAL A 163 0.70 -2.01 -1.01
C VAL A 163 0.78 -1.70 0.48
N GLY A 164 1.76 -2.28 1.18
CA GLY A 164 2.03 -2.03 2.60
C GLY A 164 2.22 -0.54 2.87
N TYR A 165 3.08 0.10 2.08
CA TYR A 165 3.46 1.50 2.26
C TYR A 165 2.53 2.51 1.57
N ALA A 166 1.51 2.08 0.81
CA ALA A 166 0.63 2.96 0.04
C ALA A 166 -0.10 4.06 0.84
N SER A 167 -0.25 3.92 2.17
CA SER A 167 -0.85 4.95 3.02
C SER A 167 0.15 5.74 3.86
N VAL A 168 1.45 5.47 3.74
CA VAL A 168 2.50 6.13 4.51
C VAL A 168 2.87 7.43 3.80
N PRO A 169 2.64 8.61 4.41
CA PRO A 169 3.10 9.87 3.84
C PRO A 169 4.62 9.86 3.68
N ASP A 170 5.14 10.41 2.59
CA ASP A 170 6.57 10.43 2.29
C ASP A 170 7.22 9.02 2.36
N GLU A 171 6.64 8.01 1.69
CA GLU A 171 7.22 6.66 1.55
C GLU A 171 8.72 6.71 1.23
N ARG A 172 9.14 7.60 0.31
CA ARG A 172 10.54 7.80 -0.06
C ARG A 172 11.43 8.10 1.15
N ARG A 173 10.94 8.90 2.11
CA ARG A 173 11.68 9.25 3.34
C ARG A 173 11.78 8.06 4.29
N HIS A 174 10.73 7.24 4.37
CA HIS A 174 10.68 6.08 5.27
C HIS A 174 11.68 4.98 4.88
N ARG A 175 12.04 4.89 3.59
CA ARG A 175 12.88 3.82 3.07
C ARG A 175 14.29 4.24 2.66
N THR A 176 14.65 5.50 2.89
CA THR A 176 15.95 6.06 2.46
C THR A 176 17.13 5.27 3.03
N GLU A 177 17.08 4.85 4.30
CA GLU A 177 18.15 4.08 4.94
C GLU A 177 18.31 2.69 4.31
N GLU A 178 17.21 1.99 4.07
CA GLU A 178 17.21 0.66 3.43
C GLU A 178 17.77 0.72 2.00
N VAL A 179 17.30 1.69 1.23
CA VAL A 179 17.77 1.93 -0.16
C VAL A 179 19.25 2.32 -0.18
N THR A 180 19.69 3.17 0.74
CA THR A 180 21.10 3.58 0.86
C THR A 180 21.98 2.38 1.18
N ARG A 181 21.57 1.54 2.14
CA ARG A 181 22.28 0.32 2.52
C ARG A 181 22.38 -0.66 1.35
N LEU A 182 21.29 -0.86 0.60
CA LEU A 182 21.26 -1.71 -0.59
C LEU A 182 22.19 -1.17 -1.69
N ARG A 183 22.18 0.15 -1.94
CA ARG A 183 23.12 0.80 -2.87
C ARG A 183 24.57 0.54 -2.48
N ASP A 184 24.90 0.65 -1.20
CA ASP A 184 26.26 0.42 -0.71
C ASP A 184 26.68 -1.06 -0.89
N ARG A 185 25.74 -2.01 -0.71
CA ARG A 185 25.98 -3.43 -1.00
C ARG A 185 26.23 -3.70 -2.48
N VAL A 186 25.51 -3.03 -3.38
CA VAL A 186 25.73 -3.08 -4.84
C VAL A 186 27.11 -2.54 -5.18
N ALA A 187 27.48 -1.37 -4.64
CA ALA A 187 28.80 -0.77 -4.86
C ALA A 187 29.94 -1.65 -4.34
N ALA A 188 29.72 -2.40 -3.26
CA ALA A 188 30.66 -3.36 -2.69
C ALA A 188 30.67 -4.73 -3.42
N GLY A 189 29.79 -4.96 -4.40
CA GLY A 189 29.66 -6.25 -5.10
C GLY A 189 29.09 -7.38 -4.24
N THR A 190 28.44 -7.05 -3.11
CA THR A 190 27.80 -8.04 -2.21
C THR A 190 26.32 -8.25 -2.50
N TRP A 191 25.75 -7.40 -3.37
CA TRP A 191 24.46 -7.56 -4.03
C TRP A 191 24.65 -7.52 -5.55
N PRO A 192 23.97 -8.38 -6.34
CA PRO A 192 24.21 -8.49 -7.78
C PRO A 192 23.81 -7.25 -8.61
N GLY A 193 22.99 -6.36 -8.06
CA GLY A 193 22.48 -5.19 -8.77
C GLY A 193 21.16 -5.42 -9.51
N SER A 194 20.36 -6.39 -9.07
CA SER A 194 19.09 -6.75 -9.69
C SER A 194 18.01 -7.00 -8.62
N VAL A 195 16.81 -7.35 -9.08
CA VAL A 195 15.80 -8.00 -8.22
C VAL A 195 16.40 -9.24 -7.52
N PRO A 196 15.92 -9.58 -6.30
CA PRO A 196 16.49 -10.66 -5.51
C PRO A 196 16.18 -12.03 -6.12
N SER A 197 17.12 -12.96 -5.94
CA SER A 197 16.86 -14.38 -6.12
C SER A 197 16.04 -14.94 -4.95
N GLU A 198 15.37 -16.08 -5.17
CA GLU A 198 14.52 -16.70 -4.15
C GLU A 198 15.27 -17.06 -2.86
N ASP A 199 16.52 -17.55 -2.97
CA ASP A 199 17.36 -17.91 -1.83
C ASP A 199 17.60 -16.71 -0.90
N ARG A 200 17.82 -15.51 -1.45
CA ARG A 200 18.03 -14.29 -0.66
C ARG A 200 16.77 -13.79 0.02
N LEU A 201 15.59 -14.05 -0.54
CA LEU A 201 14.32 -13.76 0.11
C LEU A 201 14.09 -14.68 1.33
N THR A 202 14.65 -15.89 1.29
CA THR A 202 14.55 -16.86 2.40
C THR A 202 15.69 -16.80 3.41
N ASP A 203 16.80 -16.11 3.11
CA ASP A 203 17.94 -15.93 4.02
C ASP A 203 17.64 -14.82 5.04
N PRO A 204 17.55 -15.13 6.35
CA PRO A 204 17.31 -14.12 7.38
C PRO A 204 18.34 -12.98 7.40
N GLY A 205 19.58 -13.23 6.96
CA GLY A 205 20.65 -12.22 6.90
C GLY A 205 20.47 -11.22 5.76
N ASP A 206 19.80 -11.62 4.69
CA ASP A 206 19.60 -10.81 3.48
C ASP A 206 18.16 -10.31 3.30
N ARG A 207 17.19 -10.89 4.02
CA ARG A 207 15.74 -10.69 3.80
C ARG A 207 15.33 -9.23 3.66
N ASN A 208 15.80 -8.34 4.55
CA ASN A 208 15.43 -6.92 4.48
C ASN A 208 15.96 -6.22 3.21
N ASP A 209 17.19 -6.53 2.77
CA ASP A 209 17.69 -6.04 1.48
C ASP A 209 16.94 -6.66 0.31
N ALA A 210 16.62 -7.95 0.40
CA ALA A 210 15.89 -8.65 -0.64
C ALA A 210 14.49 -8.04 -0.83
N TYR A 211 13.78 -7.71 0.24
CA TYR A 211 12.47 -7.06 0.19
C TYR A 211 12.58 -5.65 -0.38
N THR A 212 13.65 -4.92 -0.03
CA THR A 212 13.97 -3.61 -0.62
C THR A 212 14.24 -3.71 -2.13
N ALA A 213 15.02 -4.70 -2.55
CA ALA A 213 15.32 -4.93 -3.96
C ALA A 213 14.08 -5.38 -4.75
N ALA A 214 13.22 -6.21 -4.15
CA ALA A 214 11.94 -6.65 -4.71
C ALA A 214 10.97 -5.49 -4.93
N TRP A 215 10.80 -4.64 -3.93
CA TRP A 215 10.00 -3.42 -4.04
C TRP A 215 10.51 -2.51 -5.16
N LEU A 216 11.82 -2.22 -5.21
CA LEU A 216 12.39 -1.42 -6.31
C LEU A 216 12.07 -2.01 -7.69
N GLY A 217 12.11 -3.34 -7.82
CA GLY A 217 11.73 -4.02 -9.07
C GLY A 217 10.26 -3.79 -9.44
N ILE A 218 9.35 -3.93 -8.47
CA ILE A 218 7.92 -3.68 -8.69
C ILE A 218 7.65 -2.20 -8.98
N GLU A 219 8.29 -1.27 -8.27
CA GLU A 219 8.18 0.17 -8.52
C GLU A 219 8.59 0.52 -9.96
N VAL A 220 9.69 -0.06 -10.46
CA VAL A 220 10.13 0.11 -11.86
C VAL A 220 9.06 -0.39 -12.84
N LEU A 221 8.50 -1.58 -12.62
CA LEU A 221 7.46 -2.12 -13.49
C LEU A 221 6.17 -1.29 -13.43
N ILE A 222 5.77 -0.83 -12.24
CA ILE A 222 4.59 0.03 -12.06
C ILE A 222 4.80 1.39 -12.72
N ALA A 223 5.99 1.97 -12.64
CA ALA A 223 6.30 3.25 -13.27
C ALA A 223 6.22 3.18 -14.80
N GLU A 224 6.65 2.07 -15.40
CA GLU A 224 6.63 1.89 -16.85
C GLU A 224 5.24 1.46 -17.38
N HIS A 225 4.59 0.50 -16.71
CA HIS A 225 3.40 -0.17 -17.24
C HIS A 225 2.10 0.21 -16.53
N GLY A 226 2.20 0.83 -15.35
CA GLY A 226 1.08 1.08 -14.46
C GLY A 226 0.67 -0.17 -13.65
N LEU A 227 0.17 0.08 -12.45
CA LEU A 227 -0.22 -0.97 -11.47
C LEU A 227 -1.21 -2.01 -12.05
N ALA A 228 -2.18 -1.57 -12.84
CA ALA A 228 -3.20 -2.46 -13.41
C ALA A 228 -2.60 -3.47 -14.41
N ALA A 229 -1.62 -3.06 -15.22
CA ALA A 229 -0.96 -3.95 -16.17
C ALA A 229 -0.05 -4.95 -15.45
N VAL A 230 0.71 -4.49 -14.45
CA VAL A 230 1.59 -5.34 -13.64
C VAL A 230 0.79 -6.42 -12.90
N THR A 231 -0.27 -6.03 -12.20
CA THR A 231 -1.13 -6.98 -11.46
C THR A 231 -1.86 -7.95 -12.37
N ALA A 232 -2.27 -7.52 -13.58
CA ALA A 232 -2.83 -8.42 -14.57
C ALA A 232 -1.80 -9.43 -15.09
N ALA A 233 -0.56 -9.01 -15.34
CA ALA A 233 0.52 -9.89 -15.79
C ALA A 233 0.92 -10.93 -14.72
N MET A 234 0.92 -10.54 -13.44
CA MET A 234 1.15 -11.46 -12.32
C MET A 234 0.06 -12.54 -12.23
N GLN A 235 -1.19 -12.19 -12.54
CA GLN A 235 -2.32 -13.11 -12.54
C GLN A 235 -2.40 -14.01 -13.77
N ASP A 236 -1.67 -13.69 -14.84
CA ASP A 236 -1.72 -14.47 -16.07
C ASP A 236 -1.11 -15.87 -15.85
N PRO A 237 -1.90 -16.96 -15.96
CA PRO A 237 -1.38 -18.32 -15.84
C PRO A 237 -0.28 -18.65 -16.85
N ALA A 238 -0.19 -17.91 -17.96
CA ALA A 238 0.86 -18.07 -18.96
C ALA A 238 2.22 -17.48 -18.53
N SER A 239 2.26 -16.59 -17.53
CA SER A 239 3.50 -15.93 -17.08
C SER A 239 4.51 -16.90 -16.45
N GLY A 240 4.10 -18.05 -15.93
CA GLY A 240 5.03 -19.15 -15.59
C GLY A 240 6.28 -18.78 -14.77
N GLY A 241 6.19 -17.78 -13.88
CA GLY A 241 7.32 -17.24 -13.12
C GLY A 241 7.91 -15.95 -13.70
N GLU A 242 9.19 -15.67 -13.40
CA GLU A 242 9.82 -14.38 -13.76
C GLU A 242 9.88 -14.14 -15.26
N SER A 243 10.36 -15.11 -16.04
CA SER A 243 10.54 -14.90 -17.48
C SER A 243 9.24 -14.60 -18.21
N GLY A 244 8.14 -15.26 -17.86
CA GLY A 244 6.86 -14.95 -18.51
C GLY A 244 6.18 -13.72 -17.91
N LEU A 245 6.37 -13.37 -16.62
CA LEU A 245 5.95 -12.05 -16.12
C LEU A 245 6.57 -10.92 -16.95
N LEU A 246 7.89 -10.98 -17.17
CA LEU A 246 8.59 -9.99 -17.98
C LEU A 246 8.13 -10.04 -19.44
N THR A 247 7.99 -11.23 -20.02
CA THR A 247 7.52 -11.38 -21.41
C THR A 247 6.12 -10.78 -21.61
N THR A 248 5.19 -11.01 -20.68
CA THR A 248 3.82 -10.47 -20.72
C THR A 248 3.82 -8.94 -20.66
N LEU A 249 4.76 -8.34 -19.95
CA LEU A 249 4.96 -6.88 -19.89
C LEU A 249 5.81 -6.33 -21.04
N GLY A 250 6.32 -7.18 -21.95
CA GLY A 250 7.23 -6.74 -23.01
C GLY A 250 8.61 -6.31 -22.49
N GLU A 251 9.01 -6.82 -21.32
CA GLU A 251 10.27 -6.54 -20.65
C GLU A 251 11.33 -7.62 -20.92
N THR A 252 12.58 -7.27 -20.62
CA THR A 252 13.69 -8.23 -20.54
C THR A 252 14.38 -8.11 -19.19
N PRO A 253 15.06 -9.18 -18.71
CA PRO A 253 15.86 -9.10 -17.48
C PRO A 253 16.89 -7.97 -17.50
N ASP A 254 17.55 -7.73 -18.64
CA ASP A 254 18.55 -6.68 -18.80
C ASP A 254 17.93 -5.28 -18.70
N THR A 255 16.77 -5.08 -19.33
CA THR A 255 16.04 -3.80 -19.27
C THR A 255 15.56 -3.51 -17.85
N LEU A 256 14.99 -4.51 -17.17
CA LEU A 256 14.57 -4.37 -15.77
C LEU A 256 15.78 -4.05 -14.89
N THR A 257 16.89 -4.76 -15.05
CA THR A 257 18.13 -4.55 -14.27
C THR A 257 18.68 -3.13 -14.46
N ALA A 258 18.73 -2.63 -15.69
CA ALA A 258 19.19 -1.28 -15.97
C ALA A 258 18.33 -0.22 -15.27
N ARG A 259 17.00 -0.32 -15.41
CA ARG A 259 16.06 0.61 -14.75
C ARG A 259 16.07 0.49 -13.23
N TRP A 260 16.23 -0.72 -12.71
CA TRP A 260 16.37 -0.98 -11.27
C TRP A 260 17.58 -0.26 -10.69
N HIS A 261 18.72 -0.28 -11.39
CA HIS A 261 19.91 0.47 -11.00
C HIS A 261 19.68 1.98 -10.99
N GLU A 262 19.03 2.51 -12.03
CA GLU A 262 18.67 3.93 -12.10
C GLU A 262 17.77 4.35 -10.94
N GLU A 263 16.76 3.53 -10.62
CA GLU A 263 15.82 3.79 -9.54
C GLU A 263 16.50 3.71 -8.16
N LEU A 264 17.38 2.72 -7.95
CA LEU A 264 18.17 2.62 -6.73
C LEU A 264 19.02 3.88 -6.48
N VAL A 265 19.70 4.38 -7.52
CA VAL A 265 20.50 5.60 -7.43
C VAL A 265 19.62 6.82 -7.17
N SER A 266 18.48 6.93 -7.88
CA SER A 266 17.50 8.01 -7.73
C SER A 266 16.93 8.08 -6.30
N ARG A 267 16.54 6.93 -5.72
CA ARG A 267 15.95 6.87 -4.37
C ARG A 267 16.99 7.00 -3.26
N ALA A 268 18.25 6.67 -3.51
CA ALA A 268 19.34 6.86 -2.55
C ALA A 268 19.88 8.30 -2.52
N ALA A 269 19.44 9.17 -3.44
CA ALA A 269 19.83 10.57 -3.43
C ALA A 269 19.19 11.30 -2.23
N PRO A 270 19.91 12.26 -1.61
CA PRO A 270 19.34 13.08 -0.54
C PRO A 270 18.04 13.76 -1.01
N VAL A 271 17.03 13.76 -0.14
CA VAL A 271 15.80 14.54 -0.37
C VAL A 271 16.09 15.97 0.09
N ASP A 272 16.13 16.91 -0.86
CA ASP A 272 16.27 18.36 -0.59
C ASP A 272 15.11 18.93 0.25
#